data_AF-A0A816Q5A1-F1
#
_entry.id   AF-A0A816Q5A1-F1
#
_cell.length_a   1.000
_cell.length_b   1.000
_cell.length_c   1.000
_cell.angle_alpha   90.00
_cell.angle_beta   90.00
_cell.angle_gamma   90.00
#
_symmetry.space_group_name_H-M   'P 1'
#
loop_
_entity.id
_entity.type
_entity.pdbx_description
1 polymer ?
#
loop_
_entity_poly.entity_id
_entity_poly.type
_entity_poly.pdbx_seq_one_letter_code
_entity_poly.pdbx_strand_id
1 'polypeptide(L)'
;MSGIGQLKSDVTRNKSQISSIEGEISTERQKLNNNALSQAERGGIETLIQDHETKKAQYEEANNTIRAEINELEQQREQQLKQQNKEN
;
A
#
# COMPACT_ATOMS: atom_id res chain seq x y z
N MET A 1 18.16 -13.36 6.27
CA MET A 1 17.51 -12.41 5.34
C MET A 1 17.81 -11.01 5.86
N SER A 2 18.43 -10.13 5.06
CA SER A 2 18.74 -8.75 5.48
C SER A 2 17.45 -7.93 5.59
N GLY A 3 17.39 -6.97 6.53
CA GLY A 3 16.20 -6.15 6.79
C GLY A 3 15.62 -5.51 5.52
N ILE A 4 16.47 -4.95 4.64
CA ILE A 4 16.04 -4.34 3.37
C ILE A 4 15.30 -5.34 2.45
N GLY A 5 15.74 -6.61 2.39
CA GLY A 5 15.10 -7.62 1.53
C GLY A 5 13.67 -7.96 1.98
N GLN A 6 13.47 -8.02 3.29
CA GLN A 6 12.15 -8.22 3.90
C GLN A 6 11.24 -7.02 3.61
N LEU A 7 11.72 -5.79 3.87
CA LEU A 7 10.98 -4.55 3.60
C LEU A 7 10.57 -4.43 2.13
N LYS A 8 11.44 -4.78 1.16
CA LYS A 8 11.10 -4.80 -0.27
C LYS A 8 9.99 -5.81 -0.59
N SER A 9 9.97 -6.93 0.13
CA SER A 9 8.91 -7.94 0.00
C SER A 9 7.60 -7.45 0.60
N ASP A 10 7.65 -6.72 1.73
CA ASP A 10 6.48 -6.09 2.35
C ASP A 10 5.86 -5.04 1.41
N VAL A 11 6.66 -4.18 0.77
CA VAL A 11 6.17 -3.22 -0.26
C VAL A 11 5.45 -3.94 -1.39
N THR A 12 6.03 -5.05 -1.87
CA THR A 12 5.44 -5.84 -2.96
C THR A 12 4.09 -6.43 -2.53
N ARG A 13 4.00 -6.98 -1.31
CA ARG A 13 2.75 -7.51 -0.75
C ARG A 13 1.69 -6.42 -0.63
N ASN A 14 2.03 -5.27 -0.08
CA ASN A 14 1.10 -4.14 0.07
C ASN A 14 0.59 -3.64 -1.29
N LYS A 15 1.43 -3.58 -2.32
CA LYS A 15 0.99 -3.24 -3.69
C LYS A 15 -0.03 -4.23 -4.24
N SER A 16 0.14 -5.53 -3.99
CA SER A 16 -0.84 -6.54 -4.37
C SER A 16 -2.17 -6.36 -3.62
N GLN A 17 -2.13 -6.01 -2.33
CA GLN A 17 -3.33 -5.71 -1.55
C GLN A 17 -4.07 -4.48 -2.11
N ILE A 18 -3.36 -3.40 -2.41
CA ILE A 18 -3.93 -2.20 -3.05
C ILE A 18 -4.62 -2.58 -4.36
N SER A 19 -3.95 -3.35 -5.22
CA SER A 19 -4.52 -3.76 -6.51
C SER A 19 -5.80 -4.60 -6.35
N SER A 20 -5.84 -5.47 -5.34
CA SER A 20 -7.04 -6.25 -5.01
C SER A 20 -8.20 -5.33 -4.58
N ILE A 21 -7.92 -4.39 -3.67
CA ILE A 21 -8.90 -3.43 -3.17
C ILE A 21 -9.44 -2.54 -4.31
N GLU A 22 -8.59 -2.12 -5.24
CA GLU A 22 -9.01 -1.36 -6.41
C GLU A 22 -9.98 -2.15 -7.29
N GLY A 23 -9.76 -3.47 -7.44
CA GLY A 23 -10.69 -4.37 -8.12
C GLY A 23 -12.04 -4.50 -7.40
N GLU A 24 -12.02 -4.58 -6.07
CA GLU A 24 -13.24 -4.60 -5.24
C GLU A 24 -14.02 -3.29 -5.37
N ILE A 25 -13.36 -2.13 -5.24
CA ILE A 25 -13.97 -0.81 -5.44
C ILE A 25 -14.59 -0.70 -6.83
N SER A 26 -13.89 -1.14 -7.88
CA SER A 26 -14.42 -1.13 -9.24
C SER A 26 -15.69 -1.98 -9.36
N THR A 27 -15.71 -3.16 -8.73
CA THR A 27 -16.88 -4.04 -8.72
C THR A 27 -18.07 -3.40 -8.00
N GLU A 28 -17.84 -2.78 -6.84
CA GLU A 28 -18.89 -2.08 -6.09
C GLU A 28 -19.43 -0.86 -6.87
N ARG A 29 -18.55 -0.08 -7.52
CA ARG A 29 -18.96 1.03 -8.38
C ARG A 29 -19.78 0.56 -9.57
N GLN A 30 -19.50 -0.60 -10.15
CA GLN A 30 -20.33 -1.18 -11.19
C GLN A 30 -21.73 -1.54 -10.69
N LYS A 31 -21.86 -2.03 -9.45
CA LYS A 31 -23.19 -2.29 -8.85
C LYS A 31 -24.01 -1.01 -8.72
N LEU A 32 -23.39 0.11 -8.32
CA LEU A 32 -24.09 1.41 -8.19
C LEU A 32 -24.69 1.93 -9.51
N ASN A 33 -24.19 1.47 -10.66
CA ASN A 33 -24.76 1.81 -11.98
C ASN A 33 -26.07 1.06 -12.27
N ASN A 34 -26.49 0.12 -11.42
CA ASN A 34 -27.78 -0.55 -11.56
C ASN A 34 -28.91 0.32 -11.02
N ASN A 35 -29.81 0.75 -11.92
CA ASN A 35 -30.98 1.59 -11.61
C ASN A 35 -32.05 0.88 -10.77
N ALA A 36 -31.95 -0.43 -10.55
CA ALA A 36 -32.90 -1.20 -9.74
C ALA A 36 -32.62 -1.15 -8.23
N LEU A 37 -31.47 -0.60 -7.79
CA LEU A 37 -31.12 -0.53 -6.38
C LEU A 37 -31.99 0.49 -5.63
N SER A 38 -32.49 0.08 -4.47
CA SER A 38 -33.11 0.99 -3.51
C SER A 38 -32.08 1.96 -2.93
N GLN A 39 -32.56 3.06 -2.34
CA GLN A 39 -31.68 4.04 -1.69
C GLN A 39 -30.83 3.41 -0.57
N ALA A 40 -31.42 2.47 0.19
CA ALA A 40 -30.70 1.79 1.27
C ALA A 40 -29.57 0.90 0.74
N GLU A 41 -29.81 0.15 -0.34
CA GLU A 41 -28.77 -0.68 -0.98
C GLU A 41 -27.65 0.18 -1.57
N ARG A 42 -27.99 1.31 -2.21
CA ARG A 42 -26.99 2.26 -2.71
C ARG A 42 -26.13 2.81 -1.57
N GLY A 43 -26.75 3.22 -0.47
CA GLY A 43 -26.03 3.69 0.71
C GLY A 43 -25.09 2.63 1.31
N GLY A 44 -25.53 1.37 1.37
CA GLY A 44 -24.67 0.26 1.83
C GLY A 44 -23.44 0.05 0.93
N ILE A 45 -23.62 0.12 -0.39
CA ILE A 45 -22.50 -0.01 -1.34
C ILE A 45 -21.55 1.20 -1.24
N GLU A 46 -22.08 2.41 -1.08
CA GLU A 46 -21.27 3.62 -0.88
C GLU A 46 -20.41 3.51 0.40
N THR A 47 -20.97 2.98 1.50
CA THR A 47 -20.21 2.70 2.73
C THR A 47 -19.09 1.67 2.47
N LEU A 48 -19.39 0.58 1.76
CA LEU A 48 -18.37 -0.42 1.42
C LEU A 48 -17.22 0.17 0.59
N ILE A 49 -17.54 1.02 -0.38
CA ILE A 49 -16.52 1.73 -1.17
C ILE A 49 -15.66 2.61 -0.26
N GLN A 50 -16.26 3.36 0.66
CA GLN A 50 -15.52 4.21 1.61
C GLN A 50 -14.59 3.39 2.52
N ASP A 51 -15.04 2.24 3.00
CA ASP A 51 -14.23 1.33 3.81
C ASP A 51 -13.04 0.79 3.01
N HIS A 52 -13.26 0.42 1.75
CA HIS A 52 -12.20 -0.03 0.84
C HIS A 52 -11.19 1.08 0.54
N GLU A 53 -11.64 2.30 0.24
CA GLU A 53 -10.77 3.46 0.01
C GLU A 53 -9.94 3.78 1.28
N THR A 54 -10.52 3.64 2.47
CA THR A 54 -9.80 3.81 3.75
C THR A 54 -8.71 2.76 3.92
N LYS A 55 -9.01 1.49 3.67
CA LYS A 55 -8.01 0.41 3.73
C LYS A 55 -6.91 0.60 2.69
N LYS A 56 -7.26 1.02 1.48
CA LYS A 56 -6.28 1.34 0.43
C LYS A 56 -5.32 2.43 0.91
N ALA A 57 -5.84 3.53 1.47
CA ALA A 57 -5.03 4.62 2.00
C ALA A 57 -4.06 4.14 3.10
N GLN A 58 -4.50 3.25 3.99
CA GLN A 58 -3.64 2.65 5.03
C GLN A 58 -2.48 1.85 4.43
N TYR A 59 -2.72 1.06 3.37
CA TYR A 59 -1.64 0.35 2.68
C TYR A 59 -0.70 1.28 1.92
N GLU A 60 -1.21 2.37 1.35
CA GLU A 60 -0.39 3.40 0.70
C GLU A 60 0.52 4.12 1.71
N GLU A 61 -0.01 4.47 2.88
CA GLU A 61 0.76 5.04 3.98
C GLU A 61 1.85 4.06 4.46
N ALA A 62 1.49 2.81 4.72
CA ALA A 62 2.44 1.77 5.12
C ALA A 62 3.56 1.59 4.08
N ASN A 63 3.22 1.62 2.78
CA ASN A 63 4.20 1.57 1.70
C ASN A 63 5.17 2.75 1.71
N ASN A 64 4.68 3.96 1.99
CA ASN A 64 5.52 5.15 2.07
C ASN A 64 6.49 5.07 3.26
N THR A 65 6.00 4.63 4.42
CA THR A 65 6.83 4.40 5.61
C THR A 65 7.93 3.36 5.34
N ILE A 66 7.58 2.20 4.78
CA ILE A 66 8.55 1.15 4.47
C ILE A 66 9.58 1.63 3.44
N ARG A 67 9.17 2.40 2.43
CA ARG A 67 10.10 2.98 1.44
C ARG A 67 11.06 3.97 2.08
N ALA A 68 10.61 4.80 3.01
CA ALA A 68 11.47 5.70 3.75
C ALA A 68 12.52 4.92 4.55
N GLU A 69 12.10 3.86 5.25
CA GLU A 69 13.00 2.99 6.01
C GLU A 69 14.04 2.29 5.11
N ILE A 70 13.64 1.77 3.94
CA ILE A 70 14.57 1.21 2.96
C ILE A 70 15.63 2.25 2.56
N ASN A 71 15.20 3.47 2.24
CA ASN A 71 16.11 4.53 1.83
C ASN A 71 17.11 4.89 2.95
N GLU A 72 16.64 4.98 4.19
CA GLU A 72 17.50 5.25 5.36
C GLU A 72 18.55 4.14 5.54
N LEU A 73 18.14 2.87 5.48
CA LEU A 73 19.05 1.74 5.61
C LEU A 73 20.08 1.67 4.47
N GLU A 74 19.65 1.97 3.24
CA GLU A 74 20.56 2.02 2.08
C GLU A 74 21.58 3.16 2.21
N GLN A 75 21.17 4.34 2.69
CA GLN A 75 22.07 5.46 2.96
C GLN A 75 23.06 5.15 4.10
N GLN A 76 22.60 4.55 5.20
CA GLN A 76 23.48 4.13 6.30
C GLN A 76 24.55 3.15 5.81
N ARG A 77 24.16 2.17 5.00
CA ARG A 77 25.10 1.20 4.41
C ARG A 77 26.14 1.90 3.52
N GLU A 78 25.73 2.87 2.72
CA GLU A 78 26.64 3.62 1.87
C GLU A 78 27.65 4.44 2.69
N GLN A 79 27.20 5.10 3.77
CA GLN A 79 28.07 5.84 4.67
C GLN A 79 29.09 4.93 5.37
N GLN A 80 28.67 3.75 5.82
CA GLN A 80 29.56 2.75 6.44
C GLN A 80 30.66 2.30 5.47
N LEU A 81 30.31 2.00 4.22
CA LEU A 81 31.29 1.64 3.19
C LEU A 81 32.29 2.77 2.91
N LYS A 82 31.81 4.02 2.88
CA LYS A 82 32.68 5.20 2.71
C LYS A 82 33.64 5.39 3.87
N GLN A 83 33.25 5.07 5.10
CA GLN A 83 34.12 5.16 6.28
C GLN A 83 35.17 4.04 6.26
N GLN A 84 34.78 2.79 6.00
CA GLN A 84 35.70 1.66 5.90
C GLN A 84 36.80 1.86 4.84
N ASN A 85 36.46 2.48 3.71
CA ASN A 85 37.44 2.75 2.64
C ASN A 85 38.39 3.92 2.96
N LYS A 86 38.12 4.72 3.99
CA LYS A 86 39.03 5.79 4.45
C LYS A 86 40.00 5.32 5.53
N GLU A 87 39.65 4.23 6.21
CA GLU A 87 40.43 3.66 7.32
C GLU A 87 41.39 2.54 6.85
N ASN A 88 41.24 2.07 5.60
CA ASN A 88 42.13 1.13 4.91
C ASN A 88 43.04 1.85 3.91
#